data_AF-A0A9Q0RGS5-F1
#
_entry.id   AF-A0A9Q0RGS5-F1
#
_cell.length_a   1.000
_cell.length_b   1.000
_cell.length_c   1.000
_cell.angle_alpha   90.00
_cell.angle_beta   90.00
_cell.angle_gamma   90.00
#
_symmetry.space_group_name_H-M   'P 1'
#
loop_
_entity.id
_entity.type
_entity.pdbx_description
1 polymer ?
#
loop_
_entity_poly.entity_id
_entity_poly.type
_entity_poly.pdbx_seq_one_letter_code
_entity_poly.pdbx_strand_id
1 'polypeptide(L)'
;MGFGNYQKSSSTQKWVNGKISNFEYLMILNSMAGRTYNDLTQYPVFPWVIADYENETINLKDSKIYRDLSKPMGSTWRESSQ
;
A
#
# COMPACT_ATOMS: atom_id res chain seq x y z
N MET A 1 -32.99 13.11 1.36
CA MET A 1 -31.67 13.63 1.74
C MET A 1 -30.60 12.71 1.17
N GLY A 2 -29.75 13.22 0.27
CA GLY A 2 -28.76 12.43 -0.46
C GLY A 2 -27.62 11.94 0.42
N PHE A 3 -27.19 10.71 0.17
CA PHE A 3 -25.99 10.11 0.72
C PHE A 3 -24.79 11.04 0.47
N GLY A 4 -24.11 11.41 1.55
CA GLY A 4 -23.06 12.42 1.56
C GLY A 4 -21.99 12.16 0.51
N ASN A 5 -21.78 13.16 -0.35
CA ASN A 5 -20.66 13.23 -1.27
C ASN A 5 -19.36 12.99 -0.50
N TYR A 6 -18.70 11.86 -0.79
CA TYR A 6 -17.34 11.57 -0.33
C TYR A 6 -16.44 12.67 -0.91
N GLN A 7 -16.23 13.74 -0.15
CA GLN A 7 -15.28 14.80 -0.49
C GLN A 7 -13.97 14.09 -0.79
N LYS A 8 -13.51 14.09 -2.05
CA LYS A 8 -12.17 13.62 -2.40
C LYS A 8 -11.22 14.35 -1.45
N SER A 9 -10.68 13.63 -0.47
CA SER A 9 -9.85 14.25 0.55
C SER A 9 -8.75 15.03 -0.17
N SER A 10 -8.45 16.25 0.29
CA SER A 10 -7.40 17.10 -0.28
C SER A 10 -6.12 16.28 -0.55
N SER A 11 -5.82 15.32 0.33
CA SER A 11 -4.70 14.39 0.23
C SER A 11 -4.76 13.44 -0.98
N THR A 12 -5.93 12.90 -1.34
CA THR A 12 -6.09 12.04 -2.53
C THR A 12 -5.78 12.82 -3.81
N GLN A 13 -6.27 14.06 -3.91
CA GLN A 13 -5.97 14.92 -5.06
C GLN A 13 -4.49 15.32 -5.11
N LYS A 14 -3.87 15.58 -3.97
CA LYS A 14 -2.41 15.84 -3.90
C LYS A 14 -1.61 14.63 -4.38
N TRP A 15 -1.99 13.42 -3.98
CA TRP A 15 -1.32 12.19 -4.39
C TRP A 15 -1.46 11.91 -5.89
N VAL A 16 -2.68 12.00 -6.44
CA VAL A 16 -2.92 11.81 -7.89
C VAL A 16 -2.14 12.83 -8.73
N ASN A 17 -1.98 14.05 -8.24
CA ASN A 17 -1.20 15.09 -8.90
C ASN A 17 0.31 15.02 -8.63
N GLY A 18 0.80 13.97 -7.94
CA GLY A 18 2.22 13.81 -7.61
C GLY A 18 2.78 14.82 -6.61
N LYS A 19 1.93 15.57 -5.90
CA LYS A 19 2.33 16.57 -4.90
C LYS A 19 2.74 15.95 -3.56
N ILE A 20 2.38 14.69 -3.33
CA ILE A 20 2.81 13.87 -2.19
C ILE A 20 3.17 12.48 -2.71
N SER A 21 4.13 11.83 -2.06
CA SER A 21 4.60 10.49 -2.37
C SER A 21 3.58 9.40 -1.97
N ASN A 22 3.78 8.18 -2.50
CA ASN A 22 3.02 7.01 -2.09
C ASN A 22 3.13 6.77 -0.57
N PHE A 23 4.31 6.96 0.00
CA PHE A 23 4.55 6.79 1.43
C PHE A 23 3.71 7.79 2.26
N GLU A 24 3.77 9.07 1.92
CA GLU A 24 3.00 10.11 2.62
C GLU A 24 1.49 9.87 2.50
N TYR A 25 1.02 9.50 1.31
CA TYR A 25 -0.39 9.19 1.12
C TYR A 25 -0.83 7.99 1.96
N LEU A 26 -0.06 6.90 1.97
CA LEU A 26 -0.34 5.73 2.83
C LEU A 26 -0.28 6.07 4.31
N MET A 27 0.63 6.96 4.73
CA MET A 27 0.69 7.45 6.12
C MET A 27 -0.57 8.23 6.51
N ILE A 28 -1.05 9.10 5.62
CA ILE A 28 -2.29 9.84 5.82
C ILE A 28 -3.47 8.86 5.94
N LEU A 29 -3.56 7.85 5.06
CA LEU A 29 -4.61 6.84 5.13
C LEU A 29 -4.57 6.04 6.44
N ASN A 30 -3.38 5.61 6.87
CA ASN A 30 -3.21 4.93 8.16
C ASN A 30 -3.68 5.80 9.33
N SER A 31 -3.30 7.08 9.35
CA SER A 31 -3.73 8.01 10.41
C SER A 31 -5.24 8.24 10.40
N MET A 32 -5.85 8.41 9.22
CA MET A 32 -7.30 8.56 9.07
C MET A 32 -8.07 7.30 9.51
N ALA A 33 -7.48 6.13 9.38
CA ALA A 33 -8.02 4.86 9.86
C ALA A 33 -7.82 4.64 11.37
N GLY A 34 -7.26 5.61 12.10
CA GLY A 34 -7.03 5.53 13.54
C GLY A 34 -5.75 4.78 13.94
N ARG A 35 -4.85 4.50 12.99
CA ARG A 35 -3.59 3.81 13.28
C ARG A 35 -2.54 4.77 13.80
N THR A 36 -1.72 4.30 14.74
CA THR A 36 -0.71 5.11 15.43
C THR A 36 0.52 4.28 15.76
N TYR A 37 1.67 4.95 15.84
CA TYR A 37 2.94 4.33 16.25
C TYR A 37 2.97 3.94 17.73
N ASN A 38 2.04 4.48 18.53
CA ASN A 38 2.02 4.30 19.98
C ASN A 38 1.25 3.05 20.42
N ASP A 39 0.52 2.39 19.52
CA ASP A 39 -0.26 1.19 19.82
C ASP A 39 0.14 0.07 18.86
N LEU A 40 0.76 -0.97 19.40
CA LEU A 40 1.21 -2.14 18.64
C LEU A 40 0.06 -2.89 17.96
N THR A 41 -1.14 -2.84 18.53
CA THR A 41 -2.32 -3.53 17.97
C THR A 41 -2.93 -2.80 16.77
N GLN A 42 -2.66 -1.49 16.65
CA GLN A 42 -3.15 -0.61 15.58
C GLN A 42 -2.01 0.12 14.89
N TYR A 43 -0.86 -0.53 14.73
CA TYR A 43 0.30 0.06 14.06
C TYR A 43 -0.03 0.35 12.57
N PRO A 44 0.58 1.39 11.95
CA PRO A 44 0.44 1.65 10.52
C PRO A 44 0.77 0.42 9.66
N VAL A 45 -0.08 0.15 8.67
CA VAL A 45 0.09 -0.99 7.75
C VAL A 45 0.60 -0.53 6.40
N PHE A 46 1.49 -1.33 5.82
CA PHE A 46 2.05 -1.12 4.49
C PHE A 46 2.03 -2.43 3.68
N PRO A 47 1.81 -2.34 2.37
CA PRO A 47 1.87 -3.51 1.50
C PRO A 47 3.33 -3.95 1.26
N TRP A 48 3.53 -5.25 1.09
CA TRP A 48 4.75 -5.81 0.54
C TRP A 48 4.78 -5.46 -0.95
N VAL A 49 5.86 -4.81 -1.38
CA VAL A 49 6.00 -4.30 -2.76
C VAL A 49 6.84 -5.24 -3.61
N ILE A 50 7.92 -5.78 -3.05
CA ILE A 50 8.82 -6.71 -3.74
C ILE A 50 8.34 -8.14 -3.50
N ALA A 51 8.39 -8.98 -4.53
CA ALA A 51 8.02 -10.38 -4.49
C ALA A 51 9.23 -11.32 -4.39
N ASP A 52 10.38 -10.90 -4.91
CA ASP A 52 11.60 -11.69 -4.97
C ASP A 52 12.63 -11.19 -3.95
N TYR A 53 12.99 -12.07 -3.02
CA TYR A 53 13.99 -11.85 -1.98
C TYR A 53 15.12 -12.90 -2.00
N GLU A 54 15.17 -13.76 -3.03
CA GLU A 54 16.14 -14.86 -3.11
C GLU A 54 17.42 -14.43 -3.84
N ASN A 55 17.31 -13.50 -4.79
CA ASN A 55 18.44 -13.04 -5.59
C ASN A 55 19.27 -11.96 -4.88
N GLU A 56 20.60 -12.02 -5.01
CA GLU A 56 21.53 -10.99 -4.47
C GLU A 56 21.36 -9.62 -5.15
N THR A 57 20.83 -9.60 -6.37
CA THR A 57 20.59 -8.38 -7.14
C THR A 57 19.17 -8.36 -7.67
N ILE A 58 18.54 -7.17 -7.65
CA ILE A 58 17.14 -6.98 -8.03
C ILE A 58 17.07 -6.00 -9.20
N ASN A 59 16.44 -6.42 -10.29
CA ASN A 59 16.18 -5.56 -11.45
C ASN A 59 14.82 -4.87 -11.34
N LEU A 60 14.81 -3.59 -10.94
CA LEU A 60 13.59 -2.78 -10.79
C LEU A 60 12.84 -2.50 -12.11
N LYS A 61 13.39 -2.89 -13.26
CA LYS A 61 12.69 -2.76 -14.55
C LYS A 61 11.86 -4.00 -14.89
N ASP A 62 12.07 -5.12 -14.22
CA ASP A 62 11.28 -6.32 -14.42
C ASP A 62 9.95 -6.19 -13.66
N SER A 63 8.83 -6.41 -14.33
CA SER A 63 7.51 -6.36 -13.68
C SER A 63 7.29 -7.53 -12.72
N LYS A 64 8.02 -8.64 -12.88
CA LYS A 64 7.87 -9.87 -12.07
C LYS A 64 8.40 -9.74 -10.65
N ILE A 65 9.30 -8.78 -10.40
CA ILE A 65 9.85 -8.55 -9.06
C ILE A 65 8.85 -7.85 -8.13
N TYR A 66 7.73 -7.36 -8.66
CA TYR A 66 6.72 -6.63 -7.90
C TYR A 66 5.54 -7.53 -7.54
N ARG A 67 5.04 -7.37 -6.31
CA ARG A 67 3.84 -8.06 -5.85
C ARG A 67 2.60 -7.52 -6.58
N ASP A 68 1.70 -8.41 -6.97
CA ASP A 68 0.36 -8.03 -7.41
C ASP A 68 -0.43 -7.42 -6.24
N LEU A 69 -0.57 -6.09 -6.26
CA LEU A 69 -1.28 -5.32 -5.23
C LEU A 69 -2.80 -5.49 -5.29
N SER A 70 -3.36 -6.06 -6.36
CA SER A 70 -4.79 -6.35 -6.46
C SER A 70 -5.20 -7.57 -5.62
N LYS A 71 -4.25 -8.47 -5.35
CA LYS A 71 -4.46 -9.67 -4.53
C LYS A 71 -4.17 -9.37 -3.04
N PRO A 72 -4.96 -9.93 -2.10
CA PRO A 72 -4.63 -9.84 -0.68
C PRO A 72 -3.37 -10.64 -0.36
N MET A 73 -2.70 -10.29 0.73
CA MET A 73 -1.40 -10.89 1.12
C MET A 73 -1.46 -12.42 1.29
N GLY A 74 -2.59 -12.96 1.75
CA GLY A 74 -2.77 -14.40 1.97
C GLY A 74 -2.92 -15.23 0.69
N SER A 75 -3.24 -14.60 -0.45
CA SER A 75 -3.46 -15.31 -1.71
C SER A 75 -2.19 -15.57 -2.50
N THR A 76 -1.08 -14.89 -2.18
CA THR A 76 0.17 -14.95 -2.97
C THR A 76 1.02 -16.19 -2.64
N TRP A 77 0.86 -16.81 -1.47
CA TRP A 77 1.74 -17.90 -1.00
C TRP A 77 1.52 -19.26 -1.68
N ARG A 78 0.37 -19.52 -2.33
CA ARG A 78 0.03 -20.87 -2.81
C ARG A 78 0.45 -21.16 -4.26
N GLU A 79 0.85 -20.14 -5.03
CA GLU A 79 1.25 -20.32 -6.44
C GLU A 79 2.72 -20.75 -6.60
N SER A 80 3.57 -20.56 -5.58
CA SER A 80 4.99 -20.96 -5.59
C SER A 80 5.25 -22.42 -5.15
N SER A 81 4.20 -23.19 -4.84
CA SER A 81 4.29 -24.57 -4.32
C SER A 81 3.61 -25.62 -5.22
N GLN A 82 3.42 -25.31 -6.50
CA GLN A 82 3.06 -26.30 -7.52
C GLN A 82 4.14 -26.41 -8.59
#